data_AF-X1UQF4-F1
#
_entry.id   AF-X1UQF4-F1
#
_cell.length_a   1.000
_cell.length_b   1.000
_cell.length_c   1.000
_cell.angle_alpha   90.00
_cell.angle_beta   90.00
_cell.angle_gamma   90.00
#
_symmetry.space_group_name_H-M   'P 1'
#
loop_
_entity.id
_entity.type
_entity.pdbx_description
1 polymer ?
#
loop_
_entity_poly.entity_id
_entity_poly.type
_entity_poly.pdbx_seq_one_letter_code
_entity_poly.pdbx_strand_id
1 'polypeptide(L)' 'LDEYSRELARILRETLAAGSARDRDKMLELAKDLEKLARGGNPDQNSG' A
#
# COMPACT_ATOMS: atom_id res chain seq x y z
N LEU A 1 7.79 -6.34 -13.57
CA LEU A 1 7.04 -5.81 -12.42
C LEU A 1 6.01 -4.85 -12.97
N ASP A 2 4.76 -5.32 -12.98
CA ASP A 2 3.56 -4.53 -13.20
C ASP A 2 3.47 -3.37 -12.20
N GLU A 3 2.63 -2.38 -12.51
CA GLU A 3 2.50 -1.15 -11.74
C GLU A 3 2.05 -1.42 -10.29
N TYR A 4 1.10 -2.34 -10.10
CA TYR A 4 0.65 -2.76 -8.77
C TYR A 4 1.80 -3.30 -7.92
N SER A 5 2.61 -4.21 -8.46
CA SER A 5 3.76 -4.77 -7.76
C SER A 5 4.82 -3.73 -7.41
N ARG A 6 5.01 -2.69 -8.25
CA ARG A 6 5.94 -1.58 -7.96
C ARG A 6 5.42 -0.69 -6.82
N GLU A 7 4.14 -0.34 -6.88
CA GLU A 7 3.48 0.50 -5.88
C GLU A 7 3.43 -0.22 -4.52
N LEU A 8 3.09 -1.51 -4.50
CA LEU A 8 3.11 -2.35 -3.30
C LEU A 8 4.51 -2.42 -2.69
N ALA A 9 5.53 -2.70 -3.50
CA ALA A 9 6.91 -2.76 -3.02
C ALA A 9 7.39 -1.41 -2.46
N ARG A 10 6.91 -0.28 -3.01
CA ARG A 10 7.19 1.05 -2.48
C ARG A 10 6.54 1.24 -1.11
N ILE A 11 5.24 0.99 -0.98
CA ILE A 11 4.50 1.17 0.28
C ILE A 11 5.13 0.32 1.40
N LEU A 12 5.47 -0.95 1.11
CA LEU A 12 6.09 -1.83 2.10
C LEU A 12 7.46 -1.32 2.58
N ARG A 13 8.31 -0.81 1.67
CA ARG A 13 9.60 -0.22 2.06
C ARG A 13 9.42 1.02 2.93
N GLU A 14 8.49 1.90 2.58
CA GLU A 14 8.19 3.09 3.38
C GLU A 14 7.63 2.72 4.76
N THR A 15 6.82 1.66 4.87
CA THR A 15 6.28 1.18 6.15
C THR A 15 7.39 0.67 7.06
N LEU A 16 8.37 -0.06 6.52
CA LEU A 16 9.52 -0.51 7.30
C LEU A 16 10.36 0.66 7.83
N ALA A 17 10.58 1.68 7.00
CA ALA A 17 11.30 2.89 7.41
C ALA A 17 10.53 3.66 8.50
N ALA A 18 9.22 3.85 8.32
CA ALA A 18 8.35 4.50 9.31
C ALA A 18 8.31 3.72 10.63
N GLY A 19 8.21 2.38 10.55
CA GLY A 19 8.25 1.50 11.72
C GLY A 19 9.57 1.59 12.49
N SER A 20 10.70 1.64 11.79
CA SER A 20 12.01 1.85 12.39
C SER A 20 12.12 3.20 13.11
N ALA A 21 11.49 4.25 12.56
CA ALA A 21 11.42 5.57 13.18
C ALA A 21 10.33 5.67 14.28
N ARG A 22 9.51 4.63 14.46
CA ARG A 22 8.29 4.64 15.29
C ARG A 22 7.31 5.76 14.91
N ASP A 23 7.32 6.17 13.64
CA ASP A 23 6.43 7.19 13.10
C ASP A 23 5.04 6.58 12.87
N ARG A 24 4.20 6.69 13.89
CA ARG A 24 2.85 6.08 13.92
C ARG A 24 1.91 6.71 12.91
N ASP A 25 2.01 8.03 12.71
CA ASP A 25 1.18 8.75 11.75
C ASP A 25 1.51 8.29 10.34
N LYS A 26 2.80 8.22 9.99
CA LYS A 26 3.22 7.74 8.67
C LYS A 26 2.87 6.29 8.43
N MET A 27 2.99 5.41 9.43
CA MET A 27 2.53 4.03 9.32
C MET A 27 1.02 3.93 9.06
N LEU A 28 0.21 4.80 9.68
CA LEU A 28 -1.24 4.83 9.47
C LEU A 28 -1.60 5.32 8.06
N GLU A 29 -0.90 6.32 7.54
CA GLU A 29 -1.07 6.78 6.15
C GLU A 29 -0.76 5.66 5.15
N LEU A 30 0.39 5.00 5.31
CA LEU A 30 0.83 3.93 4.43
C LEU A 30 -0.09 2.70 4.48
N ALA A 31 -0.68 2.40 5.64
CA ALA A 31 -1.70 1.36 5.76
C ALA A 31 -2.96 1.69 4.95
N LYS A 32 -3.43 2.94 4.95
CA LYS A 32 -4.56 3.37 4.13
C LYS A 32 -4.24 3.32 2.64
N ASP A 33 -3.03 3.68 2.25
CA ASP A 33 -2.59 3.59 0.85
C ASP A 33 -2.47 2.14 0.39
N LEU A 34 -2.05 1.23 1.28
CA LEU A 34 -2.10 -0.21 1.03
C LEU A 34 -3.53 -0.72 0.82
N GLU A 35 -4.49 -0.29 1.65
CA GLU A 35 -5.91 -0.64 1.48
C GLU A 35 -6.48 -0.12 0.16
N LYS A 36 -6.15 1.11 -0.23
CA LYS A 36 -6.57 1.68 -1.52
C LYS A 36 -5.97 0.92 -2.69
N LEU A 37 -4.68 0.58 -2.62
CA LEU A 37 -4.01 -0.20 -3.65
C LEU A 37 -4.66 -1.58 -3.80
N ALA A 38 -5.01 -2.24 -2.69
CA ALA A 38 -5.72 -3.51 -2.70
C ALA A 38 -7.13 -3.40 -3.27
N ARG A 39 -7.85 -2.30 -3.01
CA ARG A 39 -9.21 -2.05 -3.54
C ARG A 39 -9.22 -1.60 -5.01
N GLY A 40 -8.20 -0.87 -5.44
CA GLY A 40 -8.02 -0.39 -6.81
C GLY A 40 -7.43 -1.43 -7.77
N GLY A 41 -7.09 -2.62 -7.26
CA GLY A 41 -6.46 -3.70 -8.01
C GLY A 41 -7.35 -4.33 -9.10
N ASN A 42 -8.69 -4.18 -9.07
CA ASN A 42 -9.57 -4.37 -10.23
C ASN A 42 -11.03 -3.94 -9.97
N PRO A 43 -11.55 -2.84 -10.53
CA PRO A 43 -13.00 -2.62 -10.63
C PRO A 43 -13.68 -3.53 -11.67
N ASP A 44 -12.91 -4.20 -12.54
CA ASP A 44 -13.40 -5.06 -13.63
C ASP A 44 -13.68 -6.52 -13.18
N GLN A 45 -13.40 -6.88 -11.91
CA GLN A 45 -13.64 -8.23 -11.37
C GLN A 45 -14.86 -8.34 -10.46
N ASN A 46 -15.60 -7.25 -10.24
CA ASN A 46 -16.93 -7.30 -9.62
C ASN A 46 -18.03 -7.38 -10.70
N SER A 47 -17.91 -8.39 -11.57
CA SER A 47 -19.04 -8.93 -12.33
C SER A 47 -19.23 -10.37 -11.83
N GLY A 48 -19.91 -10.51 -10.70
CA GLY A 48 -20.24 -11.78 -10.08
C GLY A 48 -21.29 -11.62 -9.00
#